data_AF-A0A2D6P8M3-F1
#
_entry.id   AF-A0A2D6P8M3-F1
#
_cell.length_a   1.000
_cell.length_b   1.000
_cell.length_c   1.000
_cell.angle_alpha   90.00
_cell.angle_beta   90.00
_cell.angle_gamma   90.00
#
_symmetry.space_group_name_H-M   'P 1'
#
loop_
_entity.id
_entity.type
_entity.pdbx_description
1 polymer ?
#
loop_
_entity_poly.entity_id
_entity_poly.type
_entity_poly.pdbx_seq_one_letter_code
_entity_poly.pdbx_strand_id
1 'polypeptide(L)'
;MQCQGPTVNFTPFITGSVSAQKPFEGYYDTPVFDMRDLSGALDNDGNDIADGAPDNPGDILFYQPTRTGQKDNYNLSLGFSATWSTPMDKKLQDQCKQAASANIAMMQQLTANKRLDFEIARLKNCGNLIKEGIRFHPKSPYYAICADVIVENVTHIKQHHHTIPSPSVSESRVSESAADLGAPLTTLPGSSFPVR
;
A
#
# COMPACT_ATOMS: atom_id res chain seq x y z
N MET A 1 15.73 -2.24 -22.52
CA MET A 1 16.16 -1.49 -23.71
C MET A 1 16.71 -0.16 -23.24
N GLN A 2 17.99 0.12 -23.48
CA GLN A 2 18.61 1.39 -23.11
C GLN A 2 18.99 2.13 -24.39
N CYS A 3 18.37 3.28 -24.63
CA CYS A 3 18.62 4.09 -25.81
C CYS A 3 19.48 5.28 -25.41
N GLN A 4 20.78 5.05 -25.38
CA GLN A 4 21.76 6.13 -25.22
C GLN A 4 22.12 6.64 -26.61
N GLY A 5 21.78 7.91 -26.86
CA GLY A 5 22.24 8.66 -28.02
C GLY A 5 22.95 9.93 -27.55
N PRO A 6 23.78 10.56 -28.39
CA PRO A 6 24.38 11.84 -28.06
C PRO A 6 23.27 12.89 -27.85
N THR A 7 23.30 13.54 -26.69
CA THR A 7 22.38 14.63 -26.33
C THR A 7 23.17 15.91 -26.09
N VAL A 8 22.68 17.02 -26.64
CA VAL A 8 23.18 18.36 -26.31
C VAL A 8 22.37 18.88 -25.13
N ASN A 9 23.06 19.33 -24.09
CA ASN A 9 22.44 19.91 -22.89
C ASN A 9 22.66 21.42 -22.89
N PHE A 10 21.57 22.18 -22.84
CA PHE A 10 21.57 23.62 -22.69
C PHE A 10 20.99 23.98 -21.32
N THR A 11 21.79 24.64 -20.48
CA THR A 11 21.37 25.02 -19.13
C THR A 11 21.46 26.54 -18.96
N PRO A 12 20.41 27.30 -19.34
CA PRO A 12 20.37 28.72 -19.08
C PRO A 12 20.21 28.97 -17.57
N PHE A 13 20.92 29.97 -17.07
CA PHE A 13 20.74 30.51 -15.74
C PHE A 13 20.39 31.99 -15.88
N ILE A 14 19.30 32.40 -15.22
CA ILE A 14 18.90 33.80 -15.13
C ILE A 14 18.93 34.15 -13.67
N THR A 15 19.71 35.17 -13.33
CA THR A 15 19.82 35.70 -11.97
C THR A 15 19.38 37.15 -11.96
N GLY A 16 18.45 37.48 -11.07
CA GLY A 16 18.06 38.84 -10.76
C GLY A 16 18.48 39.15 -9.33
N SER A 17 19.21 40.24 -9.15
CA SER A 17 19.55 40.77 -7.83
C SER A 17 18.98 42.18 -7.69
N VAL A 18 18.25 42.41 -6.60
CA VAL A 18 17.81 43.75 -6.22
C VAL A 18 18.42 44.05 -4.86
N SER A 19 19.23 45.11 -4.82
CA SER A 19 19.75 45.68 -3.59
C SER A 19 19.04 47.01 -3.32
N ALA A 20 18.32 47.08 -2.21
CA ALA A 20 17.66 48.30 -1.78
C ALA A 20 18.20 48.70 -0.41
N GLN A 21 18.71 49.92 -0.33
CA GLN A 21 19.05 50.57 0.92
C GLN A 21 17.88 51.46 1.32
N LYS A 22 17.10 51.05 2.32
CA LYS A 22 16.11 51.95 2.92
C LYS A 22 16.76 52.68 4.09
N PRO A 23 16.52 53.99 4.25
CA PRO A 23 16.89 54.68 5.48
C PRO A 23 16.08 54.07 6.62
N PHE A 24 16.75 53.35 7.51
CA PHE A 24 16.17 52.85 8.74
C PHE A 24 16.68 53.73 9.87
N GLU A 25 15.77 54.33 10.62
CA GLU A 25 16.12 55.24 11.72
C GLU A 25 15.57 54.66 13.01
N GLY A 26 16.31 53.72 13.59
CA GLY A 26 16.03 53.22 14.93
C GLY A 26 16.48 54.23 15.97
N TYR A 27 15.59 54.57 16.91
CA TYR A 27 15.94 55.28 18.14
C TYR A 27 16.04 54.25 19.27
N TYR A 28 17.05 54.38 20.11
CA TYR A 28 17.05 53.71 21.42
C TYR A 28 17.16 54.77 22.50
N ASP A 29 16.47 54.52 23.60
CA ASP A 29 16.39 55.41 24.73
C ASP A 29 17.55 55.12 25.67
N THR A 30 18.55 56.01 25.66
CA THR A 30 19.67 55.92 26.61
C THR A 30 19.21 56.49 27.95
N PRO A 31 19.26 55.73 29.05
CA PRO A 31 18.93 56.26 30.37
C PRO A 31 20.03 57.24 30.83
N VAL A 32 19.61 58.44 31.26
CA VAL A 32 20.50 59.40 31.91
C VAL A 32 20.29 59.29 33.41
N PHE A 33 21.35 58.92 34.13
CA PHE A 33 21.30 58.69 35.57
C PHE A 33 21.42 59.99 36.37
N ASP A 34 20.82 59.99 37.55
CA ASP A 34 21.00 61.05 38.53
C ASP A 34 22.39 60.96 39.18
N MET A 35 23.15 62.05 39.06
CA MET A 35 24.50 62.18 39.63
C MET A 35 24.55 63.23 40.74
N ARG A 36 23.39 63.68 41.23
CA ARG A 36 23.33 64.65 42.33
C ARG A 36 23.85 64.02 43.62
N ASP A 37 24.68 64.79 44.29
CA ASP A 37 25.32 64.50 45.57
C ASP A 37 25.15 65.78 46.40
N LEU A 38 24.03 65.83 47.11
CA LEU A 38 23.57 66.96 47.92
C LEU A 38 23.55 66.59 49.41
N SER A 39 23.51 65.30 49.76
CA SER A 39 23.49 64.81 51.14
C SER A 39 24.47 63.66 51.37
N GLY A 40 24.77 63.34 52.64
CA GLY A 40 25.59 62.17 52.99
C GLY A 40 26.71 62.44 54.01
N ALA A 41 27.16 63.68 54.11
CA ALA A 41 28.09 64.15 55.15
C ALA A 41 27.51 65.37 55.86
N LEU A 42 27.97 65.66 57.09
CA LEU A 42 27.54 66.82 57.86
C LEU A 42 28.69 67.81 57.99
N ASP A 43 28.42 69.09 57.77
CA ASP A 43 29.36 70.15 58.10
C ASP A 43 29.46 70.36 59.61
N ASN A 44 30.40 71.21 60.05
CA ASN A 44 30.60 71.51 61.46
C ASN A 44 29.40 72.23 62.12
N ASP A 45 28.45 72.73 61.32
CA ASP A 45 27.24 73.44 61.75
C ASP A 45 25.99 72.53 61.69
N GLY A 46 26.14 71.27 61.28
CA GLY A 46 25.08 70.26 61.22
C GLY A 46 24.21 70.30 59.96
N ASN A 47 24.64 70.97 58.89
CA ASN A 47 23.95 70.95 57.59
C ASN A 47 24.46 69.79 56.73
N ASP A 48 23.57 69.25 55.89
CA ASP A 48 23.92 68.22 54.90
C ASP A 48 24.86 68.80 53.83
N ILE A 49 25.99 68.13 53.62
CA ILE A 49 26.97 68.39 52.58
C ILE A 49 27.23 67.11 51.78
N ALA A 50 27.72 67.30 50.55
CA ALA A 50 28.09 66.24 49.63
C ALA A 50 29.18 65.32 50.20
N ASP A 51 29.00 64.00 50.12
CA ASP A 51 29.92 62.99 50.66
C ASP A 51 30.80 62.31 49.60
N GLY A 52 30.63 62.69 48.33
CA GLY A 52 31.33 62.13 47.19
C GLY A 52 30.67 60.89 46.60
N ALA A 53 29.51 60.46 47.11
CA ALA A 53 28.67 59.42 46.55
C ALA A 53 27.34 60.03 46.05
N PRO A 54 26.84 59.65 44.85
CA PRO A 54 25.52 60.09 44.42
C PRO A 54 24.42 59.62 45.38
N ASP A 55 23.47 60.51 45.70
CA ASP A 55 22.36 60.24 46.62
C ASP A 55 21.37 59.19 46.08
N ASN A 56 21.19 59.16 44.76
CA ASN A 56 20.23 58.31 44.05
C ASN A 56 20.93 57.40 43.03
N PRO A 57 21.79 56.46 43.48
CA PRO A 57 22.57 55.61 42.58
C PRO A 57 21.64 54.65 41.83
N GLY A 58 21.51 54.86 40.52
CA GLY A 58 20.74 54.00 39.62
C GLY A 58 19.35 54.52 39.22
N ASP A 59 18.91 55.67 39.76
CA ASP A 59 17.68 56.31 39.29
C ASP A 59 17.87 56.99 37.94
N ILE A 60 16.90 56.82 37.06
CA ILE A 60 16.88 57.39 35.71
C ILE A 60 16.13 58.72 35.76
N LEU A 61 16.82 59.84 35.49
CA LEU A 61 16.23 61.18 35.41
C LEU A 61 15.29 61.30 34.21
N PHE A 62 15.79 60.91 33.03
CA PHE A 62 15.02 60.87 31.79
C PHE A 62 15.72 59.98 30.75
N TYR A 63 14.99 59.63 29.70
CA TYR A 63 15.49 58.91 28.55
C TYR A 63 15.84 59.87 27.42
N GLN A 64 17.07 59.80 26.92
CA GLN A 64 17.49 60.56 25.75
C GLN A 64 17.36 59.70 24.49
N PRO A 65 16.59 60.13 23.46
CA PRO A 65 16.49 59.39 22.21
C PRO A 65 17.81 59.53 21.43
N THR A 66 18.59 58.46 21.38
CA THR A 66 19.86 58.39 20.64
C THR A 66 19.67 57.74 19.27
N ARG A 67 20.17 58.38 18.20
CA ARG A 67 20.08 57.89 16.81
C ARG A 67 21.08 56.75 16.59
N THR A 68 20.62 55.62 16.06
CA THR A 68 21.48 54.44 15.81
C THR A 68 22.33 54.54 14.52
N GLY A 69 21.96 55.40 13.56
CA GLY A 69 22.73 55.61 12.31
C GLY A 69 22.85 54.39 11.40
N GLN A 70 22.06 53.34 11.61
CA GLN A 70 22.10 52.09 10.86
C GLN A 70 21.43 52.24 9.49
N LYS A 71 21.94 51.53 8.46
CA LYS A 71 21.31 51.45 7.14
C LYS A 71 20.97 49.99 6.86
N ASP A 72 19.71 49.69 6.63
CA ASP A 72 19.28 48.33 6.29
C ASP A 72 19.54 48.05 4.81
N ASN A 73 20.31 46.99 4.55
CA ASN A 73 20.57 46.51 3.20
C ASN A 73 19.74 45.26 2.95
N TYR A 74 18.71 45.39 2.12
CA TYR A 74 17.92 44.26 1.66
C TYR A 74 18.50 43.76 0.33
N ASN A 75 19.05 42.55 0.35
CA ASN A 75 19.46 41.83 -0.85
C ASN A 75 18.47 40.69 -1.11
N LEU A 76 17.76 40.78 -2.22
CA LEU A 76 16.95 39.69 -2.73
C LEU A 76 17.59 39.17 -4.03
N SER A 77 18.02 37.91 -4.00
CA SER A 77 18.58 37.22 -5.15
C SER A 77 17.65 36.08 -5.56
N LEU A 78 17.12 36.14 -6.78
CA LEU A 78 16.26 35.12 -7.36
C LEU A 78 16.96 34.52 -8.58
N GLY A 79 17.02 33.19 -8.62
CA GLY A 79 17.64 32.43 -9.71
C GLY A 79 16.68 31.39 -10.26
N PHE A 80 16.59 31.31 -11.59
CA PHE A 80 15.94 30.20 -12.28
C PHE A 80 16.96 29.51 -13.17
N SER A 81 16.99 28.18 -13.09
CA SER A 81 17.74 27.33 -14.00
C SER A 81 16.83 26.27 -14.59
N ALA A 82 17.01 26.00 -15.87
CA ALA A 82 16.37 24.90 -16.56
C ALA A 82 17.43 24.18 -17.38
N THR A 83 17.30 22.87 -17.53
CA THR A 83 18.20 22.08 -18.39
C THR A 83 17.38 21.47 -19.50
N TRP A 84 17.63 21.90 -20.74
CA TRP A 84 17.07 21.31 -21.94
C TRP A 84 18.05 20.33 -22.57
N SER A 85 17.65 19.07 -22.65
CA SER A 85 18.42 18.01 -23.32
C SER A 85 17.76 17.65 -24.64
N THR A 86 18.41 17.99 -25.76
CA THR A 86 17.93 17.65 -27.10
C THR A 86 18.79 16.53 -27.71
N PRO A 87 18.18 15.44 -28.20
CA PRO A 87 18.90 14.39 -28.91
C PRO A 87 19.45 14.91 -30.24
N MET A 88 20.71 14.60 -30.55
CA MET A 88 21.33 15.00 -31.81
C MET A 88 20.92 14.11 -32.98
N ASP A 89 20.52 12.87 -32.70
CA ASP A 89 20.03 11.91 -33.70
C ASP A 89 18.56 11.56 -33.45
N LYS A 90 17.68 12.18 -34.24
CA LYS A 90 16.22 11.93 -34.18
C LYS A 90 15.86 10.55 -34.73
N LYS A 91 16.57 10.08 -35.77
CA LYS A 91 16.27 8.80 -36.42
C LYS A 91 16.53 7.64 -35.48
N LEU A 92 17.67 7.66 -34.80
CA LEU A 92 17.99 6.66 -33.78
C LEU A 92 16.99 6.70 -32.61
N GLN A 93 16.55 7.90 -32.22
CA GLN A 93 15.55 8.05 -31.19
C GLN A 93 14.18 7.49 -31.58
N ASP A 94 13.76 7.70 -32.82
CA ASP A 94 12.48 7.19 -33.32
C ASP A 94 12.51 5.67 -33.50
N GLN A 95 13.63 5.12 -33.99
CA GLN A 95 13.85 3.67 -34.02
C GLN A 95 13.83 3.06 -32.61
N CYS A 96 14.42 3.74 -31.63
CA CYS A 96 14.32 3.32 -30.24
C CYS A 96 12.88 3.34 -29.72
N LYS A 97 12.14 4.43 -29.95
CA LYS A 97 10.73 4.53 -29.53
C LYS A 97 9.89 3.43 -30.17
N GLN A 98 10.13 3.15 -31.45
CA GLN A 98 9.49 2.06 -32.17
C GLN A 98 9.85 0.70 -31.56
N ALA A 99 11.13 0.43 -31.31
CA ALA A 99 11.58 -0.80 -30.68
C ALA A 99 11.01 -0.96 -29.26
N ALA A 100 10.92 0.12 -28.48
CA ALA A 100 10.29 0.13 -27.17
C ALA A 100 8.80 -0.20 -27.27
N SER A 101 8.08 0.41 -28.22
CA SER A 101 6.66 0.13 -28.45
C SER A 101 6.42 -1.32 -28.87
N ALA A 102 7.26 -1.88 -29.76
CA ALA A 102 7.18 -3.26 -30.19
C ALA A 102 7.45 -4.23 -29.05
N ASN A 103 8.44 -3.93 -28.20
CA ASN A 103 8.69 -4.71 -26.99
C ASN A 103 7.52 -4.65 -26.00
N ILE A 104 6.94 -3.47 -25.76
CA ILE A 104 5.77 -3.33 -24.88
C ILE A 104 4.61 -4.18 -25.42
N ALA A 105 4.33 -4.09 -26.73
CA ALA A 105 3.29 -4.90 -27.36
C ALA A 105 3.58 -6.41 -27.21
N MET A 106 4.82 -6.83 -27.42
CA MET A 106 5.23 -8.23 -27.21
C MET A 106 5.05 -8.66 -25.75
N MET A 107 5.44 -7.82 -24.79
CA MET A 107 5.25 -8.11 -23.37
C MET A 107 3.77 -8.19 -23.01
N GLN A 108 2.94 -7.30 -23.54
CA GLN A 108 1.48 -7.36 -23.36
C GLN A 108 0.90 -8.66 -23.93
N GLN A 109 1.33 -9.07 -25.13
CA GLN A 109 0.94 -10.34 -25.74
C GLN A 109 1.38 -11.54 -24.88
N LEU A 110 2.62 -11.55 -24.39
CA LEU A 110 3.12 -12.59 -23.48
C LEU A 110 2.30 -12.64 -22.20
N THR A 111 1.94 -11.49 -21.62
CA THR A 111 1.16 -11.43 -20.39
C THR A 111 -0.26 -11.94 -20.61
N ALA A 112 -0.88 -11.58 -21.73
CA ALA A 112 -2.20 -12.09 -22.13
C ALA A 112 -2.17 -13.61 -22.38
N ASN A 113 -1.15 -14.10 -23.09
CA ASN A 113 -0.95 -15.53 -23.31
C ASN A 113 -0.75 -16.27 -21.99
N LYS A 114 0.05 -15.74 -21.06
CA LYS A 114 0.22 -16.35 -19.73
C LYS A 114 -1.08 -16.37 -18.94
N ARG A 115 -1.90 -15.32 -19.00
CA ARG A 115 -3.21 -15.33 -18.35
C ARG A 115 -4.12 -16.41 -18.92
N LEU A 116 -4.19 -16.52 -20.25
CA LEU A 116 -4.96 -17.56 -20.92
C LEU A 116 -4.42 -18.96 -20.57
N ASP A 117 -3.10 -19.13 -20.51
CA ASP A 117 -2.47 -20.39 -20.10
C ASP A 117 -2.84 -20.77 -18.66
N PHE A 118 -2.87 -19.81 -17.72
CA PHE A 118 -3.31 -20.06 -16.34
C PHE A 118 -4.79 -20.44 -16.28
N GLU A 119 -5.64 -19.77 -17.05
CA GLU A 119 -7.07 -20.08 -17.13
C GLU A 119 -7.28 -21.49 -17.72
N ILE A 120 -6.60 -21.84 -18.81
CA ILE A 120 -6.65 -23.18 -19.40
C ILE A 120 -6.10 -24.23 -18.44
N ALA A 121 -4.98 -23.98 -17.76
CA ALA A 121 -4.41 -24.91 -16.79
C ALA A 121 -5.37 -25.19 -15.63
N ARG A 122 -6.04 -24.15 -15.11
CA ARG A 122 -7.11 -24.27 -14.12
C ARG A 122 -8.25 -25.13 -14.65
N LEU A 123 -8.78 -24.84 -15.83
CA LEU A 123 -9.88 -25.60 -16.44
C LEU A 123 -9.51 -27.07 -16.67
N LYS A 124 -8.28 -27.35 -17.14
CA LYS A 124 -7.76 -28.71 -17.33
C LYS A 124 -7.62 -29.47 -16.01
N ASN A 125 -7.10 -28.83 -14.97
CA ASN A 125 -6.96 -29.45 -13.66
C ASN A 125 -8.34 -29.80 -13.06
N CYS A 126 -9.28 -28.85 -13.06
CA CYS A 126 -10.67 -29.09 -12.66
C CYS A 126 -11.32 -30.23 -13.46
N GLY A 127 -11.13 -30.26 -14.78
CA GLY A 127 -11.67 -31.32 -15.64
C GLY A 127 -11.11 -32.70 -15.32
N ASN A 128 -9.82 -32.80 -14.98
CA ASN A 128 -9.20 -34.07 -14.56
C ASN A 128 -9.68 -34.53 -13.19
N LEU A 129 -9.77 -33.63 -12.20
CA LEU A 129 -10.29 -33.96 -10.87
C LEU A 129 -11.73 -34.47 -10.92
N ILE A 130 -12.58 -33.85 -11.74
CA ILE A 130 -13.97 -34.30 -11.93
C ILE A 130 -14.03 -35.68 -12.61
N LYS A 131 -13.14 -35.96 -13.58
CA LYS A 131 -13.01 -37.30 -14.20
C LYS A 131 -12.59 -38.37 -13.19
N GLU A 132 -11.73 -38.01 -12.25
CA GLU A 132 -11.30 -38.86 -11.13
C GLU A 132 -12.37 -38.99 -10.03
N GLY A 133 -13.52 -38.29 -10.17
CA GLY A 133 -14.64 -38.35 -9.24
C GLY A 133 -14.53 -37.39 -8.04
N ILE A 134 -13.48 -36.57 -7.99
CA ILE A 134 -13.25 -35.59 -6.92
C ILE A 134 -14.05 -34.32 -7.22
N ARG A 135 -14.99 -33.98 -6.34
CA ARG A 135 -15.83 -32.77 -6.45
C ARG A 135 -15.71 -31.88 -5.22
N PHE A 136 -15.70 -30.58 -5.42
CA PHE A 136 -15.66 -29.60 -4.34
C PHE A 136 -17.07 -29.29 -3.81
N HIS A 137 -17.18 -29.03 -2.51
CA HIS A 137 -18.46 -28.67 -1.88
C HIS A 137 -18.90 -27.26 -2.34
N PRO A 138 -20.19 -27.02 -2.63
CA PRO A 138 -20.68 -25.75 -3.19
C PRO A 138 -20.42 -24.51 -2.32
N LYS A 139 -20.31 -24.68 -1.00
CA LYS A 139 -19.93 -23.61 -0.07
C LYS A 139 -18.42 -23.36 0.06
N SER A 140 -17.58 -24.19 -0.56
CA SER A 140 -16.13 -24.05 -0.47
C SER A 140 -15.64 -22.98 -1.46
N PRO A 141 -14.59 -22.22 -1.14
CA PRO A 141 -14.04 -21.21 -2.05
C PRO A 141 -13.49 -21.82 -3.35
N TYR A 142 -13.12 -23.11 -3.33
CA TYR A 142 -12.62 -23.85 -4.49
C TYR A 142 -13.71 -24.28 -5.48
N TYR A 143 -14.99 -24.26 -5.07
CA TYR A 143 -16.09 -24.57 -5.98
C TYR A 143 -16.24 -23.52 -7.08
N ALA A 144 -16.08 -22.23 -6.75
CA ALA A 144 -16.10 -21.14 -7.72
C ALA A 144 -14.99 -21.26 -8.79
N ILE A 145 -13.90 -21.98 -8.46
CA ILE A 145 -12.77 -22.19 -9.36
C ILE A 145 -13.11 -23.25 -10.43
N CYS A 146 -13.97 -24.22 -10.17
CA CYS A 146 -14.32 -25.26 -11.14
C CYS A 146 -15.78 -25.20 -11.61
N ALA A 147 -16.53 -24.17 -11.24
CA ALA A 147 -17.97 -24.05 -11.50
C ALA A 147 -18.34 -24.09 -12.99
N ASP A 148 -17.46 -23.56 -13.85
CA ASP A 148 -17.71 -23.45 -15.29
C ASP A 148 -17.40 -24.75 -16.07
N VAL A 149 -16.81 -25.76 -15.42
CA VAL A 149 -16.36 -27.00 -16.07
C VAL A 149 -17.41 -28.09 -15.91
N ILE A 150 -18.08 -28.44 -17.01
CA ILE A 150 -19.04 -29.54 -17.08
C ILE A 150 -18.37 -30.69 -17.84
N VAL A 151 -18.28 -31.86 -17.20
CA VAL A 151 -17.73 -33.06 -17.85
C VAL A 151 -18.88 -34.02 -18.15
N GLU A 152 -19.12 -34.24 -19.43
CA GLU A 152 -20.10 -35.21 -19.91
C GLU A 152 -19.60 -36.65 -19.70
N ASN A 153 -20.51 -37.57 -19.41
CA ASN A 153 -20.29 -39.03 -19.50
C ASN A 153 -19.32 -39.67 -18.48
N VAL A 154 -19.02 -39.01 -17.36
CA VAL A 154 -18.29 -39.60 -16.20
C VAL A 154 -18.93 -39.30 -14.84
N THR A 155 -19.64 -38.18 -14.72
CA THR A 155 -20.31 -37.75 -13.48
C THR A 155 -21.70 -38.36 -13.29
N HIS A 156 -22.31 -38.81 -14.38
CA HIS A 156 -23.55 -39.56 -14.38
C HIS A 156 -23.19 -41.02 -14.52
N ILE A 157 -23.76 -41.86 -13.67
CA ILE A 157 -23.72 -43.31 -13.80
C ILE A 157 -23.94 -43.65 -15.27
N LYS A 158 -22.89 -44.14 -15.94
CA LYS A 158 -23.00 -44.66 -17.32
C LYS A 158 -24.18 -45.63 -17.30
N GLN A 159 -25.09 -45.52 -18.27
CA GLN A 159 -26.18 -46.49 -18.41
C GLN A 159 -25.55 -47.88 -18.38
N HIS A 160 -25.73 -48.57 -17.27
CA HIS A 160 -25.24 -49.92 -17.06
C HIS A 160 -26.49 -50.77 -16.87
N HIS A 161 -26.55 -51.86 -17.64
CA HIS A 161 -27.58 -52.85 -17.48
C HIS A 161 -27.04 -53.89 -16.50
N HIS A 162 -27.86 -54.25 -15.51
CA HIS A 162 -27.61 -55.47 -14.77
C HIS A 162 -28.25 -56.60 -15.58
N THR A 163 -27.43 -57.45 -16.18
CA THR A 163 -27.92 -58.73 -16.70
C THR A 163 -28.25 -59.59 -15.50
N ILE A 164 -29.53 -59.71 -15.18
CA ILE A 164 -30.02 -60.71 -14.24
C ILE A 164 -29.90 -62.06 -14.96
N PRO A 165 -29.06 -63.00 -14.49
CA PRO A 165 -29.00 -64.31 -15.11
C PRO A 165 -30.36 -65.00 -14.94
N SER A 166 -30.98 -65.37 -16.05
CA SER A 166 -32.15 -66.25 -16.05
C SER A 166 -31.74 -67.59 -15.46
N PRO A 167 -32.46 -68.16 -14.47
CA PRO A 167 -32.15 -69.49 -13.97
C PRO A 167 -32.24 -70.49 -15.14
N SER A 168 -31.22 -71.33 -15.29
CA SER A 168 -31.07 -72.28 -16.40
C SER A 168 -31.92 -73.54 -16.24
N VAL A 169 -32.88 -73.53 -15.32
CA VAL A 169 -33.84 -74.60 -15.10
C VAL A 169 -35.20 -73.94 -14.87
N SER A 170 -36.25 -74.50 -15.45
CA SER A 170 -37.63 -74.09 -15.20
C SER A 170 -38.02 -74.42 -13.76
N GLU A 171 -37.51 -73.64 -12.81
CA GLU A 171 -38.05 -73.57 -11.45
C GLU A 171 -39.16 -72.53 -11.45
N SER A 172 -40.37 -72.99 -11.15
CA SER A 172 -41.52 -72.13 -10.85
C SER A 172 -41.10 -71.06 -9.83
N ARG A 173 -41.51 -69.80 -10.05
CA ARG A 173 -41.17 -68.67 -9.16
C ARG A 173 -41.87 -68.73 -7.79
N VAL A 174 -42.37 -69.90 -7.39
CA VAL A 174 -43.09 -70.14 -6.15
C VAL A 174 -42.58 -71.46 -5.60
N SER A 175 -41.98 -71.44 -4.41
CA SER A 175 -41.65 -72.67 -3.68
C SER A 175 -42.95 -73.38 -3.31
N GLU A 176 -43.18 -74.55 -3.89
CA GLU A 176 -44.37 -75.37 -3.58
C GLU A 176 -44.13 -76.31 -2.38
N SER A 177 -42.88 -76.50 -1.96
CA SER A 177 -42.52 -77.32 -0.80
C SER A 177 -41.65 -76.56 0.21
N ALA A 178 -41.89 -76.80 1.50
CA ALA A 178 -41.10 -76.21 2.58
C ALA A 178 -39.66 -76.74 2.65
N ALA A 179 -39.33 -77.82 1.93
CA ALA A 179 -38.00 -78.40 1.88
C ALA A 179 -37.04 -77.58 0.99
N ASP A 180 -37.57 -76.85 0.00
CA ASP A 180 -36.79 -76.03 -0.95
C ASP A 180 -36.21 -74.76 -0.30
N LEU A 181 -36.63 -74.43 0.93
CA LEU A 181 -36.12 -73.29 1.71
C LEU A 181 -35.01 -73.69 2.70
N GLY A 182 -34.50 -74.93 2.61
CA GLY A 182 -33.22 -75.30 3.24
C GLY A 182 -33.23 -75.52 4.76
N ALA A 183 -34.35 -75.94 5.36
CA ALA A 183 -34.40 -76.29 6.78
C ALA A 183 -34.81 -77.76 7.00
N PRO A 184 -34.06 -78.57 7.79
CA PRO A 184 -34.56 -79.88 8.22
C PRO A 184 -35.59 -79.69 9.36
N LEU A 185 -36.86 -80.02 9.08
CA LEU A 185 -37.93 -80.06 10.08
C LEU A 185 -37.81 -81.36 10.90
N THR A 186 -37.12 -81.30 12.04
CA THR A 186 -37.20 -82.37 13.05
C THR A 186 -38.38 -82.06 13.98
N THR A 187 -39.47 -82.81 13.84
CA THR A 187 -40.61 -82.74 14.76
C THR A 187 -40.31 -83.55 16.02
N LEU A 188 -40.04 -82.87 17.14
CA LEU A 188 -40.05 -83.48 18.47
C LEU A 188 -41.45 -83.29 19.09
N PRO A 189 -42.11 -84.36 19.57
CA PRO A 189 -43.45 -84.27 20.16
C PRO A 189 -43.41 -83.55 21.52
N GLY A 190 -44.45 -82.74 21.76
CA GLY A 190 -44.44 -81.63 22.71
C GLY A 190 -44.53 -81.98 24.19
N SER A 191 -44.14 -81.01 25.01
CA SER A 191 -44.57 -80.87 26.39
C SER A 191 -45.30 -79.53 26.54
N SER A 192 -46.51 -79.62 27.07
CA SER A 192 -47.40 -78.50 27.38
C SER A 192 -47.00 -77.79 28.67
N PHE A 193 -47.68 -76.65 28.92
CA PHE A 193 -47.90 -75.94 30.20
C PHE A 193 -47.01 -74.71 30.49
N PRO A 194 -47.49 -73.78 31.33
CA PRO A 194 -48.71 -72.99 31.15
C PRO A 194 -48.46 -71.49 31.39
N VAL A 195 -49.41 -70.68 30.93
CA VAL A 195 -49.41 -69.22 31.05
C VAL A 195 -49.77 -68.79 32.47
N ARG A 196 -49.04 -67.83 33.03
CA ARG A 196 -49.52 -66.95 34.08
C ARG A 196 -49.20 -65.51 33.74
#